data_AF-A0A8M9PG81-F1
#
_entry.id   AF-A0A8M9PG81-F1
#
_cell.length_a   1.000
_cell.length_b   1.000
_cell.length_c   1.000
_cell.angle_alpha   90.00
_cell.angle_beta   90.00
_cell.angle_gamma   90.00
#
_symmetry.space_group_name_H-M   'P 1'
#
loop_
_entity.id
_entity.type
_entity.pdbx_description
1 polymer ?
#
loop_
_entity_poly.entity_id
_entity_poly.type
_entity_poly.pdbx_seq_one_letter_code
_entity_poly.pdbx_strand_id
1 'polypeptide(L)'
;MSKSLKKKNHWTNKVHEALLGRNKEGELGFDLKGGAENGNFPYFGEVKQGKVAIQSGKLSQDELLLEVNDTPVAGLTIRDVLAVIKHCKDPFRLKCVKQGGVVDKDLRHYLNLRFQKGSVDHELQQIIRDNLYLRTVPCK
;
A
#
# COMPACT_ATOMS: atom_id res chain seq x y z
N MET A 1 2.11 30.67 22.77
CA MET A 1 2.23 30.83 21.29
C MET A 1 2.15 29.45 20.63
N SER A 2 0.94 28.95 20.37
CA SER A 2 0.74 27.64 19.75
C SER A 2 1.01 27.72 18.25
N LYS A 3 2.27 27.54 17.82
CA LYS A 3 2.56 27.33 16.40
C LYS A 3 2.03 25.95 16.04
N SER A 4 0.80 25.87 15.54
CA SER A 4 0.29 24.71 14.81
C SER A 4 1.07 24.60 13.50
N LEU A 5 2.30 24.11 13.59
CA LEU A 5 3.23 23.94 12.49
C LEU A 5 2.70 22.82 11.59
N LYS A 6 1.94 23.24 10.58
CA LYS A 6 1.89 22.62 9.25
C LYS A 6 1.87 21.08 9.25
N LYS A 7 0.76 20.49 9.74
CA LYS A 7 0.34 19.12 9.34
C LYS A 7 0.10 18.96 7.82
N LYS A 8 0.23 20.02 7.01
CA LYS A 8 -0.11 20.05 5.58
C LYS A 8 0.73 19.10 4.71
N ASN A 9 1.96 18.76 5.08
CA ASN A 9 2.87 18.00 4.21
C ASN A 9 2.98 16.50 4.54
N HIS A 10 2.17 15.98 5.46
CA HIS A 10 2.19 14.57 5.79
C HIS A 10 1.71 13.71 4.60
N TRP A 11 2.32 12.54 4.40
CA TRP A 11 1.98 11.65 3.28
C TRP A 11 0.52 11.19 3.33
N THR A 12 -0.09 11.10 4.52
CA THR A 12 -1.51 10.74 4.69
C THR A 12 -2.45 11.69 3.95
N ASN A 13 -2.07 12.97 3.78
CA ASN A 13 -2.87 13.94 3.03
C ASN A 13 -2.81 13.74 1.52
N LYS A 14 -1.88 12.90 1.05
CA LYS A 14 -1.66 12.56 -0.36
C LYS A 14 -2.20 11.17 -0.71
N VAL A 15 -2.65 10.43 0.29
CA VAL A 15 -3.30 9.13 0.08
C VAL A 15 -4.59 9.37 -0.67
N HIS A 16 -4.83 8.59 -1.71
CA HIS A 16 -6.08 8.58 -2.44
C HIS A 16 -6.61 7.16 -2.56
N GLU A 17 -7.90 7.07 -2.83
CA GLU A 17 -8.60 5.81 -2.95
C GLU A 17 -9.00 5.55 -4.41
N ALA A 18 -8.84 4.30 -4.83
CA ALA A 18 -9.31 3.83 -6.12
C ALA A 18 -10.25 2.64 -5.92
N LEU A 19 -11.45 2.70 -6.51
CA LEU A 19 -12.37 1.57 -6.57
C LEU A 19 -12.15 0.85 -7.90
N LEU A 20 -11.65 -0.37 -7.83
CA LEU A 20 -11.33 -1.19 -8.99
C LEU A 20 -12.19 -2.45 -9.02
N GLY A 21 -12.43 -2.97 -10.22
CA GLY A 21 -12.97 -4.31 -10.42
C GLY A 21 -12.07 -5.12 -11.35
N ARG A 22 -12.40 -6.40 -11.54
CA ARG A 22 -11.85 -7.17 -12.65
C ARG A 22 -12.54 -6.74 -13.95
N ASN A 23 -11.80 -6.72 -15.05
CA ASN A 23 -12.36 -6.45 -16.36
C ASN A 23 -13.15 -7.68 -16.89
N LYS A 24 -13.71 -7.57 -18.10
CA LYS A 24 -14.48 -8.66 -18.75
C LYS A 24 -13.68 -9.96 -18.94
N GLU A 25 -12.36 -9.87 -18.96
CA GLU A 25 -11.42 -11.00 -19.11
C GLU A 25 -10.99 -11.57 -17.74
N GLY A 26 -11.47 -11.00 -16.63
CA GLY A 26 -11.04 -11.37 -15.28
C GLY A 26 -9.69 -10.78 -14.86
N GLU A 27 -9.11 -9.89 -15.66
CA GLU A 27 -7.82 -9.25 -15.39
C GLU A 27 -7.99 -7.96 -14.56
N LEU A 28 -6.97 -7.60 -13.78
CA LEU A 28 -6.92 -6.36 -13.00
C LEU A 28 -6.47 -5.15 -13.83
N GLY A 29 -5.72 -5.38 -14.92
CA GLY A 29 -5.17 -4.34 -15.78
C GLY A 29 -3.92 -3.62 -15.25
N PHE A 30 -3.34 -4.07 -14.13
CA PHE A 30 -2.09 -3.53 -13.59
C PHE A 30 -1.21 -4.64 -13.00
N ASP A 31 0.09 -4.36 -12.93
CA ASP A 31 1.08 -5.20 -12.26
C ASP A 31 1.39 -4.66 -10.85
N LEU A 32 1.74 -5.56 -9.93
CA LEU A 32 2.32 -5.21 -8.64
C LEU A 32 3.79 -5.62 -8.57
N LYS A 33 4.61 -4.74 -7.99
CA LYS A 33 6.05 -4.92 -7.78
C LYS A 33 6.42 -4.56 -6.35
N GLY A 34 7.64 -4.90 -5.93
CA GLY A 34 8.14 -4.64 -4.59
C GLY A 34 7.81 -5.77 -3.63
N GLY A 35 7.19 -5.44 -2.49
CA GLY A 35 6.82 -6.42 -1.47
C GLY A 35 7.94 -6.75 -0.49
N ALA A 36 7.56 -7.41 0.59
CA ALA A 36 8.43 -7.76 1.71
C ALA A 36 9.67 -8.58 1.30
N GLU A 37 9.53 -9.45 0.30
CA GLU A 37 10.63 -10.25 -0.26
C GLU A 37 11.74 -9.40 -0.90
N ASN A 38 11.41 -8.17 -1.31
CA ASN A 38 12.35 -7.21 -1.86
C ASN A 38 12.73 -6.10 -0.85
N GLY A 39 12.22 -6.17 0.39
CA GLY A 39 12.38 -5.10 1.38
C GLY A 39 11.72 -3.79 0.96
N ASN A 40 10.66 -3.85 0.14
CA ASN A 40 9.99 -2.69 -0.42
C ASN A 40 8.49 -2.67 -0.09
N PHE A 41 7.89 -1.48 -0.08
CA PHE A 41 6.42 -1.37 -0.14
C PHE A 41 5.91 -2.04 -1.42
N PRO A 42 4.70 -2.63 -1.41
CA PRO A 42 4.01 -2.98 -2.65
C PRO A 42 3.74 -1.71 -3.45
N TYR A 43 3.99 -1.72 -4.75
CA TYR A 43 3.74 -0.59 -5.62
C TYR A 43 3.27 -1.03 -7.01
N PHE A 44 2.56 -0.14 -7.70
CA PHE A 44 2.06 -0.41 -9.05
C PHE A 44 3.21 -0.36 -10.06
N GLY A 45 3.37 -1.46 -10.79
CA GLY A 45 4.25 -1.55 -11.94
C GLY A 45 3.60 -0.92 -13.16
N GLU A 46 3.47 -1.69 -14.24
CA GLU A 46 2.75 -1.24 -15.42
C GLU A 46 1.26 -1.13 -15.12
N VAL A 47 0.66 0.02 -15.41
CA VAL A 47 -0.79 0.24 -15.30
C VAL A 47 -1.33 0.43 -16.72
N LYS A 48 -2.01 -0.60 -17.24
CA LYS A 48 -2.52 -0.61 -18.61
C LYS A 48 -3.81 0.21 -18.68
N GLN A 49 -3.67 1.47 -19.08
CA GLN A 49 -4.82 2.37 -19.26
C GLN A 49 -5.83 1.72 -20.24
N GLY A 50 -7.10 1.69 -19.84
CA GLY A 50 -8.20 1.05 -20.59
C GLY A 50 -8.42 -0.44 -20.29
N LYS A 51 -7.43 -1.16 -19.73
CA LYS A 51 -7.63 -2.53 -19.22
C LYS A 51 -8.03 -2.57 -17.75
N VAL A 52 -7.65 -1.56 -16.97
CA VAL A 52 -8.07 -1.44 -15.56
C VAL A 52 -9.54 -1.01 -15.51
N ALA A 53 -10.38 -1.81 -14.87
CA ALA A 53 -11.77 -1.45 -14.61
C ALA A 53 -11.85 -0.53 -13.38
N ILE A 54 -11.43 0.73 -13.55
CA ILE A 54 -11.55 1.78 -12.51
C ILE A 54 -13.01 2.27 -12.48
N GLN A 55 -13.69 2.06 -11.35
CA GLN A 55 -15.04 2.62 -11.11
C GLN A 55 -14.97 4.01 -10.51
N SER A 56 -13.97 4.29 -9.68
CA SER A 56 -13.75 5.60 -9.07
C SER A 56 -12.28 5.80 -8.70
N GLY A 57 -11.84 7.06 -8.66
CA GLY A 57 -10.46 7.43 -8.35
C GLY A 57 -9.54 7.29 -9.56
N LYS A 58 -8.25 7.10 -9.28
CA LYS A 58 -7.20 6.97 -10.30
C LYS A 58 -6.17 5.95 -9.85
N LEU A 59 -5.44 5.42 -10.81
CA LEU A 59 -4.31 4.54 -10.55
C LEU A 59 -3.16 4.93 -11.46
N SER A 60 -1.98 5.15 -10.87
CA SER A 60 -0.79 5.52 -11.63
C SER A 60 0.33 4.53 -11.37
N GLN A 61 1.17 4.34 -12.38
CA GLN A 61 2.42 3.62 -12.22
C GLN A 61 3.26 4.26 -11.10
N ASP A 62 4.03 3.43 -10.40
CA ASP A 62 4.98 3.83 -9.36
C ASP A 62 4.32 4.42 -8.09
N GLU A 63 3.00 4.29 -7.93
CA GLU A 63 2.32 4.58 -6.66
C GLU A 63 2.45 3.39 -5.69
N LEU A 64 2.61 3.69 -4.41
CA LEU A 64 2.68 2.70 -3.34
C LEU A 64 1.27 2.28 -2.95
N LEU A 65 1.06 0.98 -2.81
CA LEU A 65 -0.18 0.38 -2.34
C LEU A 65 -0.08 0.15 -0.82
N LEU A 66 -0.97 0.80 -0.07
CA LEU A 66 -1.00 0.75 1.39
C LEU A 66 -2.02 -0.26 1.91
N GLU A 67 -3.24 -0.24 1.35
CA GLU A 67 -4.34 -1.09 1.79
C GLU A 67 -5.18 -1.62 0.62
N VAL A 68 -5.74 -2.81 0.79
CA VAL A 68 -6.72 -3.45 -0.09
C VAL A 68 -7.95 -3.80 0.75
N ASN A 69 -9.13 -3.21 0.48
CA ASN A 69 -10.36 -3.39 1.26
C ASN A 69 -10.11 -3.28 2.78
N ASP A 70 -9.48 -2.18 3.20
CA ASP A 70 -9.14 -1.91 4.61
C ASP A 70 -8.15 -2.93 5.24
N THR A 71 -7.59 -3.83 4.44
CA THR A 71 -6.51 -4.73 4.85
C THR A 71 -5.16 -4.09 4.50
N PRO A 72 -4.30 -3.76 5.49
CA PRO A 72 -2.99 -3.21 5.21
C PRO A 72 -2.08 -4.25 4.58
N VAL A 73 -1.46 -3.88 3.46
CA VAL A 73 -0.62 -4.78 2.67
C VAL A 73 0.87 -4.44 2.71
N ALA A 74 1.23 -3.34 3.38
CA ALA A 74 2.62 -3.02 3.65
C ALA A 74 3.25 -4.10 4.57
N GLY A 75 4.40 -4.65 4.18
CA GLY A 75 5.02 -5.78 4.87
C GLY A 75 4.55 -7.17 4.41
N LEU A 76 3.62 -7.25 3.45
CA LEU A 76 3.27 -8.52 2.79
C LEU A 76 4.12 -8.77 1.55
N THR A 77 4.21 -10.04 1.14
CA THR A 77 4.82 -10.37 -0.16
C THR A 77 3.90 -10.04 -1.31
N ILE A 78 4.43 -9.84 -2.53
CA ILE A 78 3.58 -9.54 -3.69
C ILE A 78 2.59 -10.68 -3.97
N ARG A 79 2.99 -11.93 -3.72
CA ARG A 79 2.09 -13.08 -3.83
C ARG A 79 0.91 -12.96 -2.87
N ASP A 80 1.15 -12.55 -1.62
CA ASP A 80 0.11 -12.40 -0.61
C ASP A 80 -0.81 -11.22 -0.95
N VAL A 81 -0.25 -10.08 -1.39
CA VAL A 81 -1.05 -8.93 -1.83
C VAL A 81 -1.98 -9.30 -2.99
N LEU A 82 -1.45 -10.02 -3.98
CA LEU A 82 -2.26 -10.53 -5.11
C LEU A 82 -3.33 -11.53 -4.63
N ALA A 83 -3.00 -12.38 -3.65
CA ALA A 83 -3.97 -13.30 -3.05
C ALA A 83 -5.11 -12.53 -2.35
N VAL A 84 -4.80 -11.48 -1.58
CA VAL A 84 -5.79 -10.61 -0.94
C VAL A 84 -6.71 -9.98 -1.99
N ILE A 85 -6.15 -9.39 -3.04
CA ILE A 85 -6.95 -8.82 -4.15
C ILE A 85 -7.81 -9.91 -4.79
N LYS A 86 -7.26 -11.09 -5.07
CA LYS A 86 -7.99 -12.21 -5.68
C LYS A 86 -9.19 -12.67 -4.84
N HIS A 87 -9.10 -12.62 -3.51
CA HIS A 87 -10.17 -13.03 -2.60
C HIS A 87 -11.23 -11.94 -2.38
N CYS A 88 -10.94 -10.69 -2.72
CA CYS A 88 -11.92 -9.61 -2.64
C CYS A 88 -13.05 -9.82 -3.65
N LYS A 89 -14.26 -9.38 -3.34
CA LYS A 89 -15.35 -9.25 -4.34
C LYS A 89 -15.21 -7.92 -5.07
N ASP A 90 -15.72 -7.87 -6.30
CA ASP A 90 -15.77 -6.62 -7.04
C ASP A 90 -16.97 -5.76 -6.61
N PRO A 91 -16.80 -4.42 -6.56
CA PRO A 91 -15.52 -3.71 -6.62
C PRO A 91 -14.74 -3.82 -5.30
N PHE A 92 -13.41 -3.68 -5.38
CA PHE A 92 -12.53 -3.57 -4.23
C PHE A 92 -11.84 -2.20 -4.17
N ARG A 93 -11.56 -1.74 -2.96
CA ARG A 93 -10.95 -0.44 -2.65
C ARG A 93 -9.46 -0.59 -2.46
N LEU A 94 -8.68 0.23 -3.15
CA LEU A 94 -7.25 0.38 -2.93
C LEU A 94 -6.97 1.74 -2.30
N LYS A 95 -6.15 1.77 -1.24
CA LYS A 95 -5.53 3.02 -0.77
C LYS A 95 -4.11 3.08 -1.25
N CYS A 96 -3.78 4.14 -1.97
CA CYS A 96 -2.46 4.30 -2.57
C CYS A 96 -1.95 5.73 -2.46
N VAL A 97 -0.64 5.88 -2.57
CA VAL A 97 0.04 7.18 -2.43
C VAL A 97 1.22 7.25 -3.36
N LYS A 98 1.44 8.42 -3.95
CA LYS A 98 2.66 8.68 -4.72
C LYS A 98 3.88 8.57 -3.79
N GLN A 99 4.87 7.79 -4.19
CA GLN A 99 6.12 7.65 -3.45
C GLN A 99 6.81 9.02 -3.27
N GLY A 100 7.50 9.19 -2.15
CA GLY A 100 8.39 10.32 -1.89
C GLY A 100 8.30 10.88 -0.48
N GLY A 101 9.39 11.52 -0.06
CA GLY A 101 9.56 11.99 1.31
C GLY A 101 9.78 10.81 2.25
N VAL A 102 8.93 10.68 3.26
CA VAL A 102 9.07 9.64 4.29
C VAL A 102 8.64 8.27 3.76
N VAL A 103 7.55 8.21 2.98
CA VAL A 103 7.01 6.96 2.41
C VAL A 103 7.51 6.84 0.97
N ASP A 104 8.67 6.20 0.83
CA ASP A 104 9.26 5.81 -0.45
C ASP A 104 9.22 4.28 -0.60
N LYS A 105 9.68 3.74 -1.72
CA LYS A 105 9.69 2.29 -1.99
C LYS A 105 10.44 1.48 -0.93
N ASP A 106 11.53 2.01 -0.37
CA ASP A 106 12.35 1.27 0.60
C ASP A 106 11.65 1.15 1.96
N LEU A 107 11.07 -0.02 2.19
CA LEU A 107 10.37 -0.35 3.43
C LEU A 107 11.33 -0.39 4.62
N ARG A 108 12.59 -0.81 4.40
CA ARG A 108 13.61 -0.90 5.46
C ARG A 108 13.99 0.49 5.94
N HIS A 109 14.16 1.44 5.01
CA HIS A 109 14.38 2.83 5.37
C HIS A 109 13.24 3.34 6.23
N TYR A 110 11.99 3.14 5.80
CA TYR A 110 10.81 3.56 6.57
C TYR A 110 10.77 2.95 7.97
N LEU A 111 11.08 1.66 8.12
CA LEU A 111 11.10 0.94 9.40
C LEU A 111 12.25 1.38 10.33
N ASN A 112 13.35 1.92 9.78
CA ASN A 112 14.49 2.43 10.54
C ASN A 112 14.29 3.86 11.05
N LEU A 113 13.31 4.60 10.52
CA LEU A 113 12.97 5.93 11.01
C LEU A 113 12.36 5.87 12.41
N ARG A 114 12.60 6.91 13.21
CA ARG A 114 12.08 7.05 14.57
C ARG A 114 10.89 7.98 14.58
N PHE A 115 9.69 7.41 14.63
CA PHE A 115 8.45 8.18 14.76
C PHE A 115 7.98 8.25 16.21
N GLN A 116 7.24 9.31 16.53
CA GLN A 116 6.62 9.47 17.84
C GLN A 116 5.61 8.34 18.09
N LYS A 117 5.65 7.72 19.28
CA LYS A 117 4.68 6.70 19.67
C LYS A 117 3.25 7.26 19.58
N GLY A 118 2.36 6.51 18.94
CA GLY A 118 0.97 6.93 18.68
C GLY A 118 0.80 7.89 17.49
N SER A 119 1.87 8.13 16.71
CA SER A 119 1.72 8.73 15.38
C SER A 119 1.27 7.69 14.36
N VAL A 120 0.64 8.16 13.27
CA VAL A 120 0.22 7.30 12.15
C VAL A 120 1.40 6.51 11.58
N ASP A 121 2.58 7.11 11.50
CA ASP A 121 3.77 6.40 11.04
C ASP A 121 4.21 5.29 12.00
N HIS A 122 4.18 5.55 13.31
CA HIS A 122 4.51 4.55 14.30
C HIS A 122 3.53 3.38 14.24
N GLU A 123 2.24 3.64 14.08
CA GLU A 123 1.21 2.60 13.89
C GLU A 123 1.44 1.81 12.61
N LEU A 124 1.72 2.48 11.49
CA LEU A 124 2.03 1.82 10.23
C LEU A 124 3.29 0.94 10.35
N GLN A 125 4.33 1.40 11.04
CA GLN A 125 5.51 0.58 11.31
C GLN A 125 5.19 -0.68 12.16
N GLN A 126 4.25 -0.60 13.12
CA GLN A 126 3.84 -1.79 13.89
C GLN A 126 3.09 -2.77 12.98
N ILE A 127 2.14 -2.29 12.19
CA ILE A 127 1.39 -3.11 11.22
C ILE A 127 2.35 -3.83 10.25
N ILE A 128 3.35 -3.11 9.72
CA ILE A 128 4.36 -3.70 8.84
C ILE A 128 5.15 -4.80 9.57
N ARG A 129 5.55 -4.57 10.83
CA ARG A 129 6.28 -5.57 11.64
C ARG A 129 5.42 -6.80 11.90
N ASP A 130 4.14 -6.61 12.20
CA ASP A 130 3.19 -7.71 12.43
C ASP A 130 2.99 -8.54 11.14
N ASN A 131 2.81 -7.88 10.00
CA ASN A 131 2.72 -8.53 8.69
C ASN A 131 3.97 -9.33 8.34
N LEU A 132 5.16 -8.80 8.66
CA LEU A 132 6.43 -9.52 8.49
C LEU A 132 6.54 -10.73 9.44
N TYR A 133 6.06 -10.59 10.69
CA TYR A 133 6.12 -11.63 11.71
C TYR A 133 5.21 -12.83 11.41
N LEU A 134 4.03 -12.59 10.83
CA LEU A 134 3.08 -13.65 10.43
C LEU A 134 3.70 -14.73 9.51
N ARG A 135 4.83 -14.44 8.85
CA ARG A 135 5.57 -15.42 8.02
C ARG A 135 6.85 -15.98 8.64
N THR A 136 7.46 -15.31 9.62
CA THR A 136 8.73 -15.76 10.21
C THR A 136 8.55 -16.73 11.37
N VAL A 137 7.35 -16.82 11.93
CA VAL A 137 7.03 -17.80 12.97
C VAL A 137 6.16 -18.89 12.39
N PRO A 138 6.67 -20.12 12.24
CA PRO A 138 5.82 -21.28 12.04
C PRO A 138 4.84 -21.32 13.22
N CYS A 139 3.54 -21.15 12.96
CA CYS A 139 2.55 -21.56 13.94
C CYS A 139 2.80 -23.04 14.23
N LYS A 140 2.98 -23.36 15.52
CA LYS A 140 3.13 -24.72 16.02
C LYS A 140 1.87 -25.53 15.75
#